data_AF-A0A7X9RUM3-F1
#
_entry.id   AF-A0A7X9RUM3-F1
#
_cell.length_a   1.000
_cell.length_b   1.000
_cell.length_c   1.000
_cell.angle_alpha   90.00
_cell.angle_beta   90.00
_cell.angle_gamma   90.00
#
_symmetry.space_group_name_H-M   'P 1'
#
loop_
_entity.id
_entity.type
_entity.pdbx_description
1 polymer ?
#
loop_
_entity_poly.entity_id
_entity_poly.type
_entity_poly.pdbx_seq_one_letter_code
_entity_poly.pdbx_strand_id
1 'polypeptide(L)' 'MTQRGSATRRANTLKRYKKIQQRFNDIYHSAPNGLKYDIHSIAEALADEFACAKSTIMHALKVKC' A
#
# COMPACT_ATOMS: atom_id res chain seq x y z
N MET A 1 25.42 15.91 16.57
CA MET A 1 24.97 15.36 15.27
C MET A 1 23.70 14.56 15.52
N THR A 2 22.57 15.00 14.97
CA THR A 2 21.23 14.64 15.45
C THR A 2 20.80 13.24 15.00
N GLN A 3 20.86 12.28 15.93
CA GLN A 3 20.52 10.86 15.73
C GLN A 3 18.99 10.56 15.74
N ARG A 4 18.13 11.57 15.54
CA ARG A 4 16.65 11.45 15.60
C ARG A 4 15.98 11.10 14.27
N GLY A 5 16.74 10.93 13.18
CA GLY A 5 16.18 10.75 11.83
C GLY A 5 15.54 9.38 11.54
N SER A 6 15.91 8.33 12.27
CA SER A 6 15.50 6.94 11.96
C SER A 6 14.09 6.59 12.46
N ALA A 7 13.72 7.03 13.67
CA ALA A 7 12.42 6.74 14.26
C ALA A 7 11.27 7.43 13.51
N THR A 8 11.47 8.70 13.12
CA THR A 8 10.47 9.48 12.37
C THR A 8 10.26 8.92 10.96
N ARG A 9 11.35 8.48 10.29
CA ARG A 9 11.25 7.80 9.00
C ARG A 9 10.43 6.51 9.10
N ARG A 10 10.70 5.68 10.11
CA ARG A 10 9.95 4.42 10.33
C ARG A 10 8.46 4.68 10.61
N ALA A 11 8.14 5.69 11.43
CA ALA A 11 6.75 6.07 11.71
C ALA A 11 6.01 6.56 10.45
N ASN A 12 6.68 7.36 9.60
CA ASN A 12 6.08 7.83 8.33
C ASN A 12 5.87 6.69 7.34
N THR A 13 6.80 5.73 7.24
CA THR A 13 6.63 4.53 6.41
C THR A 13 5.43 3.70 6.87
N LEU A 14 5.30 3.47 8.18
CA LEU A 14 4.16 2.72 8.73
C LEU A 14 2.83 3.42 8.48
N LYS A 15 2.78 4.76 8.61
CA LYS A 15 1.59 5.54 8.24
C LYS A 15 1.23 5.39 6.76
N ARG A 16 2.23 5.40 5.86
CA ARG A 16 2.03 5.20 4.42
C ARG A 16 1.47 3.81 4.12
N TYR A 17 2.04 2.77 4.74
CA TYR A 17 1.56 1.39 4.54
C TYR A 17 0.13 1.19 5.02
N LYS A 18 -0.25 1.78 6.16
CA LYS A 18 -1.65 1.74 6.63
C LYS A 18 -2.61 2.39 5.63
N LYS A 19 -2.24 3.53 5.03
CA LYS A 19 -3.07 4.19 4.01
C LYS A 19 -3.24 3.31 2.76
N ILE A 20 -2.15 2.68 2.29
CA ILE A 20 -2.19 1.75 1.15
C ILE A 20 -3.14 0.59 1.43
N GLN A 21 -3.02 -0.05 2.61
CA GLN A 21 -3.90 -1.15 3.01
C GLN A 21 -5.37 -0.74 3.08
N GLN A 22 -5.65 0.45 3.65
CA GLN A 22 -7.01 0.96 3.73
C GLN A 22 -7.60 1.20 2.34
N ARG A 23 -6.83 1.84 1.44
CA ARG A 23 -7.28 2.09 0.07
C ARG A 23 -7.47 0.81 -0.75
N PHE A 24 -6.59 -0.16 -0.57
CA PHE A 24 -6.76 -1.50 -1.17
C PHE A 24 -8.08 -2.13 -0.73
N ASN A 25 -8.38 -2.12 0.58
CA ASN A 25 -9.63 -2.67 1.10
C ASN A 25 -10.86 -1.91 0.57
N ASP A 26 -10.80 -0.59 0.48
CA ASP A 26 -11.90 0.20 -0.10
C ASP A 26 -12.20 -0.27 -1.53
N ILE A 27 -11.16 -0.40 -2.37
CA ILE A 27 -11.30 -0.85 -3.77
C ILE A 27 -11.81 -2.29 -3.81
N TYR A 28 -11.20 -3.19 -3.04
CA TYR A 28 -11.54 -4.61 -3.00
C TYR A 28 -12.98 -4.86 -2.51
N HIS A 29 -13.44 -4.13 -1.50
CA HIS A 29 -14.81 -4.24 -0.96
C HIS A 29 -15.84 -3.42 -1.75
N SER A 30 -15.43 -2.40 -2.50
CA SER A 30 -16.33 -1.66 -3.41
C SER A 30 -16.70 -2.45 -4.66
N ALA A 31 -15.98 -3.54 -4.95
CA ALA A 31 -16.28 -4.39 -6.09
C ALA A 31 -17.61 -5.14 -5.89
N PRO A 32 -18.59 -5.02 -6.80
CA PRO A 32 -19.84 -5.76 -6.71
C PRO A 32 -19.57 -7.27 -6.75
N ASN A 33 -20.23 -8.00 -5.83
CA ASN A 33 -20.05 -9.44 -5.58
C ASN A 33 -20.02 -10.25 -6.90
N GLY A 34 -18.81 -10.61 -7.35
CA GLY A 34 -18.59 -11.41 -8.55
C GLY A 34 -17.27 -11.09 -9.27
N LEU A 35 -16.80 -9.85 -9.19
CA LEU A 35 -15.56 -9.39 -9.83
C LEU A 35 -14.62 -8.81 -8.78
N LYS A 36 -14.05 -9.67 -7.93
CA LYS A 36 -12.92 -9.25 -7.09
C LYS A 36 -11.78 -8.89 -8.04
N TYR A 37 -11.43 -7.60 -8.11
CA TYR A 37 -10.30 -7.14 -8.91
C TYR A 37 -9.04 -7.93 -8.54
N ASP A 38 -8.23 -8.27 -9.54
CA ASP A 38 -6.96 -8.93 -9.33
C ASP A 38 -6.04 -8.06 -8.45
N ILE A 39 -5.36 -8.70 -7.49
CA ILE A 39 -4.53 -8.00 -6.51
C ILE A 39 -3.40 -7.23 -7.22
N HIS A 40 -2.83 -7.74 -8.31
CA HIS A 40 -1.78 -7.06 -9.05
C HIS A 40 -2.31 -5.83 -9.79
N SER A 41 -3.55 -5.87 -10.27
CA SER A 41 -4.21 -4.73 -10.93
C SER A 41 -4.49 -3.61 -9.92
N ILE A 42 -5.03 -3.95 -8.74
CA ILE A 42 -5.23 -2.97 -7.66
C ILE A 42 -3.86 -2.42 -7.20
N ALA A 43 -2.85 -3.29 -7.06
CA ALA A 43 -1.52 -2.87 -6.61
C ALA A 43 -0.83 -1.91 -7.61
N GLU A 44 -1.11 -2.04 -8.90
CA GLU A 44 -0.62 -1.13 -9.94
C GLU A 44 -1.29 0.23 -9.86
N ALA A 45 -2.63 0.25 -9.75
CA ALA A 45 -3.37 1.50 -9.53
C ALA A 45 -2.92 2.23 -8.25
N LEU A 46 -2.68 1.49 -7.17
CA LEU A 46 -2.14 2.04 -5.93
C LEU A 46 -0.68 2.50 -6.06
N ALA A 47 0.13 1.86 -6.90
CA ALA A 47 1.51 2.27 -7.15
C ALA A 47 1.55 3.66 -7.80
N ASP A 48 0.68 3.89 -8.77
CA ASP A 48 0.50 5.19 -9.42
C ASP A 48 -0.09 6.23 -8.46
N GLU A 49 -1.17 5.91 -7.73
CA GLU A 49 -1.83 6.82 -6.79
C GLU A 49 -0.88 7.30 -5.68
N PHE A 50 -0.06 6.39 -5.14
CA PHE A 50 0.89 6.72 -4.08
C PHE A 50 2.25 7.15 -4.61
N ALA A 51 2.49 7.20 -5.92
CA ALA A 51 3.78 7.47 -6.54
C ALA A 51 4.91 6.64 -5.91
N CYS A 52 4.77 5.32 -5.93
CA CYS A 52 5.79 4.39 -5.45
C CYS A 52 5.82 3.08 -6.26
N ALA A 53 6.90 2.31 -6.11
CA ALA A 53 7.00 1.04 -6.80
C ALA A 53 5.90 0.04 -6.37
N LYS A 54 5.40 -0.74 -7.33
CA LYS A 54 4.47 -1.87 -7.09
C LYS A 54 4.99 -2.83 -6.02
N SER A 55 6.29 -3.08 -5.98
CA SER A 55 6.93 -3.89 -4.92
C SER A 55 6.73 -3.32 -3.51
N THR A 56 6.70 -1.99 -3.37
CA THR A 56 6.42 -1.31 -2.09
C THR A 56 4.95 -1.49 -1.69
N ILE A 57 4.03 -1.43 -2.65
CA ILE A 57 2.61 -1.72 -2.43
C ILE A 57 2.42 -3.17 -1.99
N MET A 58 2.98 -4.14 -2.73
CA MET A 58 2.92 -5.57 -2.41
C MET A 58 3.49 -5.86 -1.02
N HIS A 59 4.62 -5.24 -0.68
CA HIS A 59 5.21 -5.33 0.65
C HIS A 59 4.31 -4.72 1.74
N ALA A 60 3.68 -3.57 1.48
CA ALA A 60 2.71 -2.95 2.38
C ALA A 60 1.47 -3.84 2.60
N LEU A 61 1.02 -4.55 1.55
CA LEU A 61 -0.08 -5.51 1.62
C LEU A 61 0.34 -6.86 2.22
N LYS A 62 1.62 -7.07 2.55
CA LYS A 62 2.22 -8.35 2.98
C LYS A 62 2.00 -9.50 1.98
N VAL A 63 1.77 -9.18 0.71
CA VAL A 63 1.70 -10.19 -0.35
C VAL A 63 3.13 -10.58 -0.66
N LYS A 64 3.47 -11.86 -0.42
CA LYS A 64 4.76 -12.39 -0.86
C LYS A 64 4.71 -12.50 -2.38
N CYS A 65 5.54 -11.72 -3.08
CA CYS A 65 5.79 -11.91 -4.50
C CYS A 65 6.35 -13.30 -4.77
#